data_AF-A0A256G462-F1
#
_entry.id   AF-A0A256G462-F1
#
_cell.length_a   1.000
_cell.length_b   1.000
_cell.length_c   1.000
_cell.angle_alpha   90.00
_cell.angle_beta   90.00
_cell.angle_gamma   90.00
#
_symmetry.space_group_name_H-M   'P 1'
#
loop_
_entity.id
_entity.type
_entity.pdbx_description
1 polymer ?
#
loop_
_entity_poly.entity_id
_entity_poly.type
_entity_poly.pdbx_seq_one_letter_code
_entity_poly.pdbx_strand_id
1 'polypeptide(L)'
;MFISIDLETICEYAVNVPTVAPSVGTTRSDLTTTRLMGAQVMADSDNSTTLPFVTRRKLISRGAFPSEASAKHTIEKEIFPDPVLALWHQWQEAHLSMKGHADTAHSLEQQLAETVDYPSAIIALANGETVTAYSIAAIRDILKDAPDENTACAKAEAEFTAHKLRWEQAEREIGYSAAVRAEHEAADEATRILNVMAITYSKSLAGVEAKLDAIVREGSLWHDSSEFPWLQMRSLLSDVMHLRAYYYGGSES
;
A
#
# COMPACT_ATOMS: atom_id res chain seq x y z
N MET A 1 -9.46 -4.63 -12.47
CA MET A 1 -9.62 -3.16 -12.27
C MET A 1 -9.80 -2.99 -10.78
N PHE A 2 -8.68 -2.85 -10.08
CA PHE A 2 -8.63 -2.73 -8.63
C PHE A 2 -9.06 -1.31 -8.29
N ILE A 3 -10.31 -1.12 -7.86
CA ILE A 3 -10.69 0.10 -7.17
C ILE A 3 -10.27 -0.14 -5.72
N SER A 4 -8.96 -0.01 -5.48
CA SER A 4 -8.47 0.27 -4.14
C SER A 4 -8.98 1.67 -3.83
N ILE A 5 -10.17 1.75 -3.23
CA ILE A 5 -10.57 2.99 -2.58
C ILE A 5 -9.53 3.16 -1.48
N ASP A 6 -8.70 4.20 -1.58
CA ASP A 6 -7.74 4.58 -0.54
C ASP A 6 -8.49 4.78 0.80
N LEU A 7 -8.63 3.67 1.54
CA LEU A 7 -9.16 3.62 2.90
C LEU A 7 -8.24 4.33 3.90
N GLU A 8 -7.05 4.78 3.47
CA GLU A 8 -6.26 5.79 4.20
C GLU A 8 -7.09 7.03 4.56
N THR A 9 -8.12 7.38 3.78
CA THR A 9 -9.00 8.52 4.11
C THR A 9 -10.02 8.19 5.22
N ILE A 10 -10.31 6.91 5.50
CA ILE A 10 -11.31 6.50 6.50
C ILE A 10 -10.64 6.14 7.84
N CYS A 11 -9.39 5.66 7.82
CA CYS A 11 -8.64 5.34 9.05
C CYS A 11 -7.97 6.54 9.73
N GLU A 12 -7.88 7.72 9.09
CA GLU A 12 -7.20 8.88 9.69
C GLU A 12 -7.99 9.57 10.84
N TYR A 13 -9.20 9.11 11.19
CA TYR A 13 -10.03 9.73 12.24
C TYR A 13 -10.00 9.06 13.61
N ALA A 14 -9.13 8.07 13.83
CA ALA A 14 -9.06 7.31 15.09
C ALA A 14 -7.88 7.68 16.01
N VAL A 15 -7.22 8.85 15.88
CA VAL A 15 -6.28 9.33 16.90
C VAL A 15 -6.24 10.88 16.96
N ASN A 16 -7.14 11.50 17.72
CA ASN A 16 -6.85 12.64 18.63
C ASN A 16 -8.13 13.27 19.20
N VAL A 17 -8.45 12.92 20.43
CA VAL A 17 -9.22 13.78 21.34
C VAL A 17 -8.29 14.11 22.50
N PRO A 18 -8.08 15.39 22.80
CA PRO A 18 -8.35 15.81 24.16
C PRO A 18 -9.24 17.06 24.22
N THR A 19 -10.33 16.90 24.97
CA THR A 19 -11.18 17.92 25.56
C THR A 19 -10.38 18.89 26.45
N VAL A 20 -10.43 20.20 26.20
CA VAL A 20 -10.61 21.30 27.20
C VAL A 20 -11.18 22.54 26.47
N ALA A 21 -12.20 23.17 27.05
CA ALA A 21 -12.97 24.32 26.54
C ALA A 21 -12.38 25.71 26.94
N PRO A 22 -13.09 26.85 26.79
CA PRO A 22 -12.81 27.87 25.79
C PRO A 22 -12.21 29.18 26.36
N SER A 23 -11.55 29.98 25.52
CA SER A 23 -11.27 31.39 25.83
C SER A 23 -11.61 32.32 24.66
N VAL A 24 -12.45 33.29 24.99
CA VAL A 24 -12.92 34.44 24.21
C VAL A 24 -11.76 35.31 23.68
N GLY A 25 -11.93 35.86 22.46
CA GLY A 25 -11.06 36.91 21.93
C GLY A 25 -11.44 37.41 20.53
N THR A 26 -12.22 38.49 20.49
CA THR A 26 -12.69 39.31 19.35
C THR A 26 -11.59 39.80 18.40
N THR A 27 -11.97 40.09 17.13
CA THR A 27 -11.63 41.26 16.23
C THR A 27 -11.38 40.79 14.79
N ARG A 28 -12.35 40.87 13.86
CA ARG A 28 -12.72 41.96 12.91
C ARG A 28 -11.63 42.33 11.87
N SER A 29 -11.99 42.19 10.59
CA SER A 29 -11.72 43.05 9.39
C SER A 29 -11.53 42.15 8.15
N ASP A 30 -12.49 42.01 7.23
CA ASP A 30 -12.93 42.95 6.16
C ASP A 30 -12.14 42.83 4.83
N LEU A 31 -12.94 42.64 3.75
CA LEU A 31 -12.82 43.21 2.39
C LEU A 31 -12.20 42.41 1.20
N THR A 32 -13.11 41.83 0.40
CA THR A 32 -13.46 42.10 -1.04
C THR A 32 -12.61 41.67 -2.26
N THR A 33 -13.36 41.05 -3.21
CA THR A 33 -13.39 41.26 -4.69
C THR A 33 -12.32 40.53 -5.51
N THR A 34 -12.65 39.66 -6.48
CA THR A 34 -13.17 40.03 -7.81
C THR A 34 -13.81 38.85 -8.57
N ARG A 35 -14.83 39.18 -9.36
CA ARG A 35 -15.63 38.36 -10.32
C ARG A 35 -14.85 37.99 -11.61
N LEU A 36 -15.34 36.92 -12.27
CA LEU A 36 -15.81 36.80 -13.68
C LEU A 36 -15.26 35.65 -14.55
N MET A 37 -16.23 35.10 -15.30
CA MET A 37 -16.33 33.88 -16.11
C MET A 37 -15.35 33.73 -17.29
N GLY A 38 -15.19 32.48 -17.72
CA GLY A 38 -14.84 32.11 -19.10
C GLY A 38 -14.93 30.61 -19.33
N ALA A 39 -15.84 30.17 -20.20
CA ALA A 39 -15.99 28.79 -20.68
C ALA A 39 -15.43 28.64 -22.10
N GLN A 40 -14.76 27.51 -22.40
CA GLN A 40 -14.57 26.83 -23.70
C GLN A 40 -13.72 25.55 -23.45
N VAL A 41 -14.22 24.32 -23.61
CA VAL A 41 -14.33 23.46 -24.82
C VAL A 41 -13.00 22.95 -25.40
N MET A 42 -12.82 21.63 -25.21
CA MET A 42 -12.25 20.54 -26.04
C MET A 42 -10.82 20.58 -26.65
N ALA A 43 -10.15 19.44 -26.39
CA ALA A 43 -9.28 18.64 -27.26
C ALA A 43 -8.00 19.29 -27.81
N ASP A 44 -6.86 18.88 -27.26
CA ASP A 44 -5.87 18.12 -28.03
C ASP A 44 -5.01 17.25 -27.10
N SER A 45 -4.67 16.07 -27.61
CA SER A 45 -3.75 15.10 -27.04
C SER A 45 -2.34 15.53 -27.39
N ASP A 46 -1.49 15.72 -26.39
CA ASP A 46 -0.05 15.41 -26.47
C ASP A 46 0.57 15.55 -25.08
N ASN A 47 0.76 14.42 -24.39
CA ASN A 47 1.67 14.35 -23.26
C ASN A 47 2.68 13.22 -23.48
N SER A 48 3.58 13.46 -24.44
CA SER A 48 4.91 12.86 -24.42
C SER A 48 5.70 13.47 -23.26
N THR A 49 5.57 12.91 -22.07
CA THR A 49 6.54 13.15 -20.98
C THR A 49 7.36 11.90 -20.77
N THR A 50 8.61 11.97 -21.27
CA THR A 50 9.77 11.33 -20.66
C THR A 50 9.64 11.39 -19.14
N LEU A 51 9.39 10.24 -18.51
CA LEU A 51 9.28 10.17 -17.06
C LEU A 51 10.65 10.47 -16.43
N PRO A 52 10.72 11.38 -15.45
CA PRO A 52 11.96 11.63 -14.73
C PRO A 52 12.32 10.39 -13.92
N PHE A 53 13.59 9.99 -14.05
CA PHE A 53 14.27 9.02 -13.21
C PHE A 53 14.00 9.36 -11.73
N VAL A 54 13.12 8.57 -11.08
CA VAL A 54 12.77 8.77 -9.67
C VAL A 54 13.97 8.42 -8.80
N THR A 55 14.81 9.42 -8.61
CA THR A 55 15.80 9.47 -7.54
C THR A 55 15.06 9.82 -6.26
N ARG A 56 14.72 8.84 -5.42
CA ARG A 56 14.55 9.04 -3.97
C ARG A 56 14.65 7.71 -3.18
N ARG A 57 15.85 7.44 -2.65
CA ARG A 57 16.03 7.26 -1.19
C ARG A 57 17.48 7.59 -0.84
N LYS A 58 17.65 8.72 -0.15
CA LYS A 58 18.95 9.21 0.31
C LYS A 58 19.28 8.55 1.65
N LEU A 59 20.58 8.27 1.81
CA LEU A 59 21.35 8.18 3.05
C LEU A 59 21.53 6.79 3.68
N ILE A 60 22.63 6.13 3.31
CA ILE A 60 23.51 5.48 4.30
C ILE A 60 24.93 5.99 4.02
N SER A 61 25.56 6.58 5.05
CA SER A 61 26.96 6.99 4.96
C SER A 61 27.85 5.75 4.88
N ARG A 62 28.84 5.82 3.99
CA ARG A 62 29.83 4.79 3.74
C ARG A 62 30.76 4.69 4.96
N GLY A 63 30.47 3.78 5.88
CA GLY A 63 31.46 3.29 6.84
C GLY A 63 32.53 2.51 6.10
N ALA A 64 33.80 2.91 6.25
CA ALA A 64 34.93 2.14 5.75
C ALA A 64 35.07 0.87 6.60
N PHE A 65 34.89 -0.30 5.98
CA PHE A 65 35.26 -1.56 6.62
C PHE A 65 36.75 -1.81 6.41
N PRO A 66 37.50 -2.22 7.44
CA PRO A 66 38.90 -2.59 7.29
C PRO A 66 39.02 -3.86 6.45
N SER A 67 39.89 -3.81 5.45
CA SER A 67 40.33 -4.97 4.67
C SER A 67 41.23 -5.83 5.54
N GLU A 68 40.71 -6.94 6.06
CA GLU A 68 41.54 -7.93 6.75
C GLU A 68 42.32 -8.78 5.73
N ALA A 69 43.63 -8.84 5.94
CA ALA A 69 44.58 -9.57 5.14
C ALA A 69 44.31 -11.08 5.22
N SER A 70 44.34 -11.73 4.06
CA SER A 70 44.18 -13.17 3.90
C SER A 70 45.26 -13.94 4.67
N ALA A 71 44.87 -14.53 5.80
CA ALA A 71 45.58 -15.64 6.42
C ALA A 71 45.05 -16.95 5.83
N LYS A 72 45.92 -17.72 5.17
CA LYS A 72 45.62 -19.07 4.70
C LYS A 72 45.28 -19.95 5.91
N HIS A 73 44.00 -20.23 6.12
CA HIS A 73 43.54 -21.22 7.09
C HIS A 73 43.09 -22.49 6.36
N THR A 74 43.67 -23.62 6.77
CA THR A 74 43.32 -24.97 6.38
C THR A 74 41.81 -25.18 6.56
N ILE A 75 41.09 -25.50 5.48
CA ILE A 75 39.64 -25.69 5.48
C ILE A 75 39.35 -27.05 6.13
N GLU A 76 39.19 -27.08 7.44
CA GLU A 76 38.22 -27.97 8.05
C GLU A 76 36.85 -27.48 7.59
N LYS A 77 36.18 -28.29 6.76
CA LYS A 77 34.92 -27.94 6.10
C LYS A 77 33.77 -28.00 7.13
N GLU A 78 33.77 -27.07 8.08
CA GLU A 78 32.55 -26.74 8.81
C GLU A 78 31.57 -26.14 7.80
N ILE A 79 30.61 -26.95 7.39
CA ILE A 79 29.51 -26.54 6.50
C ILE A 79 28.60 -25.66 7.35
N PHE A 80 28.97 -24.39 7.52
CA PHE A 80 28.04 -23.43 8.10
C PHE A 80 26.89 -23.22 7.12
N PRO A 81 25.63 -23.43 7.54
CA PRO A 81 24.47 -23.19 6.69
C PRO A 81 24.47 -21.72 6.22
N ASP A 82 24.08 -21.50 4.96
CA ASP A 82 24.01 -20.16 4.39
C ASP A 82 22.96 -19.33 5.16
N PRO A 83 23.35 -18.22 5.82
CA PRO A 83 22.43 -17.43 6.64
C PRO A 83 21.26 -16.86 5.83
N VAL A 84 21.44 -16.68 4.52
CA VAL A 84 20.41 -16.18 3.62
C VAL A 84 19.26 -17.17 3.48
N LEU A 85 19.51 -18.48 3.58
CA LEU A 85 18.46 -19.50 3.47
C LEU A 85 17.51 -19.45 4.68
N ALA A 86 18.04 -19.20 5.88
CA ALA A 86 17.20 -19.04 7.07
C ALA A 86 16.30 -17.80 6.95
N LEU A 87 16.86 -16.68 6.48
CA LEU A 87 16.08 -15.46 6.22
C LEU A 87 15.05 -15.66 5.10
N TRP A 88 15.37 -16.41 4.05
CA TRP A 88 14.45 -16.70 2.96
C TRP A 88 13.24 -17.50 3.42
N HIS A 89 13.41 -18.51 4.29
CA HIS A 89 12.27 -19.23 4.86
C HIS A 89 11.39 -18.32 5.72
N GLN A 90 11.98 -17.48 6.58
CA GLN A 90 11.22 -16.51 7.37
C GLN A 90 10.45 -15.54 6.46
N TRP A 91 11.10 -15.07 5.40
CA TRP A 91 10.44 -14.20 4.42
C TRP A 91 9.28 -14.93 3.73
N GLN A 92 9.46 -16.19 3.34
CA GLN A 92 8.41 -16.98 2.69
C GLN A 92 7.19 -17.15 3.60
N GLU A 93 7.40 -17.42 4.89
CA GLU A 93 6.33 -17.51 5.89
C GLU A 93 5.58 -16.18 6.04
N ALA A 94 6.30 -15.07 6.17
CA ALA A 94 5.71 -13.74 6.25
C ALA A 94 4.94 -13.38 4.97
N HIS A 95 5.51 -13.65 3.79
CA HIS A 95 4.91 -13.36 2.49
C HIS A 95 3.67 -14.21 2.21
N LEU A 96 3.65 -15.48 2.64
CA LEU A 96 2.45 -16.33 2.56
C LEU A 96 1.37 -15.88 3.55
N SER A 97 1.76 -15.47 4.75
CA SER A 97 0.84 -14.92 5.75
C SER A 97 0.19 -13.64 5.24
N MET A 98 0.97 -12.73 4.66
CA MET A 98 0.48 -11.51 4.00
C MET A 98 -0.56 -11.83 2.94
N LYS A 99 -0.29 -12.78 2.03
CA LYS A 99 -1.26 -13.20 1.00
C LYS A 99 -2.56 -13.74 1.60
N GLY A 100 -2.44 -14.61 2.61
CA GLY A 100 -3.63 -15.16 3.28
C GLY A 100 -4.45 -14.08 3.99
N HIS A 101 -3.80 -13.07 4.58
CA HIS A 101 -4.48 -11.93 5.17
C HIS A 101 -5.14 -11.04 4.12
N ALA A 102 -4.49 -10.79 2.98
CA ALA A 102 -5.06 -10.04 1.87
C ALA A 102 -6.32 -10.72 1.30
N ASP A 103 -6.28 -12.03 1.09
CA ASP A 103 -7.45 -12.81 0.65
C ASP A 103 -8.61 -12.72 1.66
N THR A 104 -8.28 -12.78 2.95
CA THR A 104 -9.25 -12.64 4.05
C THR A 104 -9.84 -11.23 4.10
N ALA A 105 -9.00 -10.20 4.02
CA ALA A 105 -9.42 -8.81 4.03
C ALA A 105 -10.32 -8.51 2.84
N HIS A 106 -9.98 -8.98 1.64
CA HIS A 106 -10.81 -8.84 0.45
C HIS A 106 -12.18 -9.52 0.60
N SER A 107 -12.22 -10.75 1.13
CA SER A 107 -13.48 -11.44 1.38
C SER A 107 -14.36 -10.71 2.40
N LEU A 108 -13.76 -10.16 3.46
CA LEU A 108 -14.48 -9.39 4.48
C LEU A 108 -14.96 -8.05 3.94
N GLU A 109 -14.17 -7.38 3.09
CA GLU A 109 -14.58 -6.16 2.40
C GLU A 109 -15.80 -6.42 1.51
N GLN A 110 -15.75 -7.47 0.71
CA GLN A 110 -16.88 -7.88 -0.13
C GLN A 110 -18.12 -8.15 0.72
N GLN A 111 -17.98 -8.85 1.85
CA GLN A 111 -19.08 -9.09 2.77
C GLN A 111 -19.66 -7.79 3.36
N LEU A 112 -18.83 -6.79 3.67
CA LEU A 112 -19.33 -5.48 4.14
C LEU A 112 -20.10 -4.74 3.05
N ALA A 113 -19.55 -4.71 1.83
CA ALA A 113 -20.19 -4.08 0.69
C ALA A 113 -21.55 -4.73 0.38
N GLU A 114 -21.64 -6.07 0.46
CA GLU A 114 -22.90 -6.80 0.24
C GLU A 114 -23.94 -6.59 1.35
N THR A 115 -23.52 -6.34 2.59
CA THR A 115 -24.42 -6.26 3.75
C THR A 115 -24.87 -4.85 4.10
N VAL A 116 -23.95 -3.89 4.07
CA VAL A 116 -24.21 -2.50 4.48
C VAL A 116 -24.17 -1.54 3.30
N ASP A 117 -23.48 -1.89 2.21
CA ASP A 117 -23.06 -1.00 1.12
C ASP A 117 -22.15 0.14 1.61
N TYR A 118 -21.40 0.75 0.69
CA TYR A 118 -20.42 1.77 1.05
C TYR A 118 -21.10 3.00 1.68
N PRO A 119 -20.50 3.61 2.73
CA PRO A 119 -21.04 4.80 3.38
C PRO A 119 -21.35 5.91 2.38
N SER A 120 -22.62 6.30 2.32
CA SER A 120 -23.13 7.27 1.37
C SER A 120 -24.40 7.95 1.88
N ALA A 121 -24.71 9.11 1.32
CA ALA A 121 -25.97 9.82 1.51
C ALA A 121 -26.64 10.10 0.16
N ILE A 122 -27.96 9.96 0.10
CA ILE A 122 -28.75 10.24 -1.10
C ILE A 122 -29.30 11.68 -1.01
N ILE A 123 -28.83 12.54 -1.91
CA ILE A 123 -29.20 13.96 -1.96
C ILE A 123 -30.25 14.16 -3.05
N ALA A 124 -31.41 14.73 -2.68
CA ALA A 124 -32.43 15.14 -3.64
C ALA A 124 -32.14 16.57 -4.14
N LEU A 125 -31.99 16.72 -5.45
CA LEU A 125 -31.76 18.00 -6.11
C LEU A 125 -33.08 18.73 -6.43
N ALA A 126 -33.00 20.04 -6.64
CA ALA A 126 -34.17 20.88 -6.95
C ALA A 126 -34.88 20.53 -8.27
N ASN A 127 -34.17 19.87 -9.20
CA ASN A 127 -34.72 19.36 -10.47
C ASN A 127 -35.46 18.01 -10.30
N GLY A 128 -35.50 17.45 -9.08
CA GLY A 128 -36.11 16.15 -8.78
C GLY A 128 -35.19 14.94 -8.99
N GLU A 129 -33.95 15.14 -9.42
CA GLU A 129 -32.95 14.07 -9.53
C GLU A 129 -32.33 13.75 -8.16
N THR A 130 -31.81 12.53 -8.01
CA THR A 130 -31.08 12.11 -6.81
C THR A 130 -29.62 11.84 -7.13
N VAL A 131 -28.71 12.37 -6.30
CA VAL A 131 -27.27 12.15 -6.41
C VAL A 131 -26.75 11.49 -5.14
N THR A 132 -25.95 10.44 -5.29
CA THR A 132 -25.28 9.77 -4.16
C THR A 132 -23.94 10.45 -3.87
N ALA A 133 -23.73 10.84 -2.61
CA ALA A 133 -22.48 11.42 -2.15
C ALA A 133 -21.77 10.46 -1.17
N TYR A 134 -20.48 10.20 -1.43
CA TYR A 134 -19.65 9.26 -0.64
C TYR A 134 -18.73 9.97 0.37
N SER A 135 -18.89 11.27 0.57
CA SER A 135 -18.14 12.01 1.58
C SER A 135 -18.87 13.29 2.01
N ILE A 136 -18.56 13.77 3.23
CA ILE A 136 -19.04 15.07 3.72
C ILE A 136 -18.62 16.21 2.79
N ALA A 137 -17.40 16.16 2.23
CA ALA A 137 -16.94 17.15 1.28
C ALA A 137 -17.77 17.15 -0.01
N ALA A 138 -18.09 15.97 -0.56
CA ALA A 138 -18.95 15.84 -1.73
C ALA A 138 -20.39 16.32 -1.43
N ILE A 139 -20.92 16.04 -0.23
CA ILE A 139 -22.23 16.54 0.19
C ILE A 139 -22.27 18.08 0.16
N ARG A 140 -21.25 18.73 0.74
CA ARG A 140 -21.14 20.19 0.77
C ARG A 140 -20.99 20.79 -0.62
N ASP A 141 -20.17 20.16 -1.47
CA ASP A 141 -19.94 20.63 -2.83
C ASP A 141 -21.22 20.57 -3.67
N ILE A 142 -21.97 19.47 -3.59
CA ILE A 142 -23.24 19.28 -4.32
C ILE A 142 -24.30 20.30 -3.87
N LEU A 143 -24.34 20.66 -2.59
CA LEU A 143 -25.39 21.50 -2.01
C LEU A 143 -25.05 22.98 -1.92
N LYS A 144 -23.83 23.38 -2.30
CA LYS A 144 -23.27 24.73 -2.14
C LYS A 144 -24.13 25.88 -2.68
N ASP A 145 -24.88 25.66 -3.76
CA ASP A 145 -25.74 26.69 -4.38
C ASP A 145 -27.24 26.40 -4.20
N ALA A 146 -27.60 25.51 -3.28
CA ALA A 146 -28.99 25.11 -3.05
C ALA A 146 -29.77 26.19 -2.27
N PRO A 147 -31.06 26.41 -2.59
CA PRO A 147 -31.89 27.43 -1.92
C PRO A 147 -32.16 27.16 -0.43
N ASP A 148 -31.83 25.97 0.07
CA ASP A 148 -31.83 25.58 1.50
C ASP A 148 -30.56 24.77 1.84
N GLU A 149 -29.41 25.25 1.34
CA GLU A 149 -28.10 24.62 1.50
C GLU A 149 -27.86 24.11 2.93
N ASN A 150 -28.07 24.96 3.93
CA ASN A 150 -27.69 24.63 5.31
C ASN A 150 -28.51 23.48 5.91
N THR A 151 -29.83 23.46 5.67
CA THR A 151 -30.71 22.38 6.18
C THR A 151 -30.52 21.10 5.38
N ALA A 152 -30.42 21.20 4.04
CA ALA A 152 -30.18 20.05 3.17
C ALA A 152 -28.83 19.39 3.47
N CYS A 153 -27.79 20.21 3.69
CA CYS A 153 -26.46 19.76 4.04
C CYS A 153 -26.45 19.07 5.40
N ALA A 154 -27.05 19.68 6.43
CA ALA A 154 -27.16 19.07 7.76
C ALA A 154 -27.89 17.71 7.72
N LYS A 155 -28.96 17.59 6.92
CA LYS A 155 -29.68 16.32 6.73
C LYS A 155 -28.80 15.27 6.05
N ALA A 156 -28.16 15.61 4.94
CA ALA A 156 -27.33 14.67 4.19
C ALA A 156 -26.08 14.25 4.98
N GLU A 157 -25.44 15.17 5.70
CA GLU A 157 -24.33 14.86 6.61
C GLU A 157 -24.77 13.92 7.75
N ALA A 158 -25.96 14.12 8.30
CA ALA A 158 -26.52 13.23 9.33
C ALA A 158 -26.80 11.83 8.77
N GLU A 159 -27.36 11.73 7.56
CA GLU A 159 -27.59 10.46 6.87
C GLU A 159 -26.27 9.73 6.59
N PHE A 160 -25.27 10.43 6.05
CA PHE A 160 -23.93 9.88 5.82
C PHE A 160 -23.30 9.40 7.12
N THR A 161 -23.40 10.18 8.19
CA THR A 161 -22.85 9.82 9.51
C THR A 161 -23.53 8.59 10.09
N ALA A 162 -24.86 8.49 9.96
CA ALA A 162 -25.61 7.31 10.38
C ALA A 162 -25.23 6.07 9.55
N HIS A 163 -24.99 6.23 8.25
CA HIS A 163 -24.51 5.16 7.39
C HIS A 163 -23.10 4.71 7.79
N LYS A 164 -22.19 5.67 7.98
CA LYS A 164 -20.82 5.40 8.43
C LYS A 164 -20.81 4.63 9.76
N LEU A 165 -21.66 5.00 10.71
CA LEU A 165 -21.76 4.29 11.99
C LEU A 165 -22.24 2.84 11.81
N ARG A 166 -23.19 2.58 10.91
CA ARG A 166 -23.62 1.21 10.56
C ARG A 166 -22.48 0.40 9.96
N TRP A 167 -21.70 1.00 9.06
CA TRP A 167 -20.53 0.37 8.46
C TRP A 167 -19.45 0.06 9.49
N GLU A 168 -19.09 1.04 10.32
CA GLU A 168 -18.12 0.90 11.42
C GLU A 168 -18.57 -0.15 12.45
N GLN A 169 -19.88 -0.30 12.68
CA GLN A 169 -20.39 -1.37 13.51
C GLN A 169 -20.21 -2.75 12.85
N ALA A 170 -20.63 -2.89 11.58
CA ALA A 170 -20.53 -4.14 10.86
C ALA A 170 -19.06 -4.60 10.68
N GLU A 171 -18.15 -3.66 10.37
CA GLU A 171 -16.73 -3.98 10.20
C GLU A 171 -16.06 -4.45 11.50
N ARG A 172 -16.49 -3.91 12.66
CA ARG A 172 -16.08 -4.41 13.98
C ARG A 172 -16.63 -5.80 14.29
N GLU A 173 -17.86 -6.09 13.87
CA GLU A 173 -18.49 -7.39 14.10
C GLU A 173 -17.82 -8.52 13.30
N ILE A 174 -17.40 -8.23 12.06
CA ILE A 174 -16.75 -9.23 11.19
C ILE A 174 -15.21 -9.19 11.26
N GLY A 175 -14.63 -8.16 11.87
CA GLY A 175 -13.19 -8.03 12.08
C GLY A 175 -12.40 -7.56 10.85
N TYR A 176 -13.00 -6.81 9.93
CA TYR A 176 -12.35 -6.35 8.70
C TYR A 176 -11.07 -5.54 8.97
N SER A 177 -11.14 -4.48 9.78
CA SER A 177 -9.95 -3.68 10.12
C SER A 177 -8.85 -4.50 10.80
N ALA A 178 -9.20 -5.57 11.54
CA ALA A 178 -8.21 -6.44 12.15
C ALA A 178 -7.48 -7.31 11.09
N ALA A 179 -8.19 -7.78 10.07
CA ALA A 179 -7.59 -8.50 8.95
C ALA A 179 -6.66 -7.60 8.11
N VAL A 180 -7.08 -6.37 7.82
CA VAL A 180 -6.26 -5.37 7.12
C VAL A 180 -4.99 -5.06 7.92
N ARG A 181 -5.09 -4.89 9.24
CA ARG A 181 -3.90 -4.69 10.09
C ARG A 181 -2.96 -5.91 10.04
N ALA A 182 -3.48 -7.13 10.11
CA ALA A 182 -2.66 -8.34 10.04
C ALA A 182 -1.95 -8.48 8.69
N GLU A 183 -2.62 -8.09 7.60
CA GLU A 183 -2.01 -7.99 6.26
C GLU A 183 -0.82 -7.02 6.27
N HIS A 184 -1.01 -5.80 6.76
CA HIS A 184 0.05 -4.79 6.85
C HIS A 184 1.22 -5.25 7.73
N GLU A 185 0.94 -5.83 8.90
CA GLU A 185 1.98 -6.34 9.80
C GLU A 185 2.82 -7.45 9.14
N ALA A 186 2.17 -8.37 8.39
CA ALA A 186 2.87 -9.40 7.65
C ALA A 186 3.66 -8.85 6.45
N ALA A 187 3.13 -7.83 5.76
CA ALA A 187 3.82 -7.14 4.67
C ALA A 187 5.06 -6.36 5.15
N ASP A 188 4.94 -5.68 6.28
CA ASP A 188 6.04 -4.97 6.94
C ASP A 188 7.14 -5.94 7.36
N GLU A 189 6.77 -7.09 7.94
CA GLU A 189 7.74 -8.12 8.32
C GLU A 189 8.43 -8.73 7.10
N ALA A 190 7.69 -9.08 6.04
CA ALA A 190 8.27 -9.55 4.79
C ALA A 190 9.26 -8.52 4.20
N THR A 191 8.88 -7.24 4.19
CA THR A 191 9.74 -6.14 3.74
C THR A 191 10.99 -6.01 4.60
N ARG A 192 10.85 -6.10 5.93
CA ARG A 192 11.98 -6.06 6.86
C ARG A 192 12.97 -7.18 6.56
N ILE A 193 12.48 -8.40 6.37
CA ILE A 193 13.33 -9.57 6.08
C ILE A 193 14.01 -9.42 4.72
N LEU A 194 13.32 -8.95 3.68
CA LEU A 194 13.93 -8.68 2.37
C LEU A 194 15.09 -7.69 2.46
N ASN A 195 14.91 -6.61 3.23
CA ASN A 195 15.97 -5.62 3.43
C ASN A 195 17.20 -6.23 4.14
N VAL A 196 16.99 -7.10 5.13
CA VAL A 196 18.08 -7.82 5.80
C VAL A 196 18.74 -8.82 4.84
N MET A 197 17.96 -9.57 4.06
CA MET A 197 18.47 -10.48 3.03
C MET A 197 19.34 -9.76 2.02
N ALA A 198 18.92 -8.57 1.55
CA ALA A 198 19.64 -7.80 0.55
C ALA A 198 21.11 -7.54 0.96
N ILE A 199 21.33 -7.15 2.22
CA ILE A 199 22.67 -6.83 2.75
C ILE A 199 23.43 -8.04 3.32
N THR A 200 22.76 -9.18 3.53
CA THR A 200 23.39 -10.40 4.06
C THR A 200 24.17 -11.10 2.96
N TYR A 201 25.47 -11.36 3.14
CA TYR A 201 26.28 -12.05 2.13
C TYR A 201 25.84 -13.52 1.97
N SER A 202 25.53 -13.94 0.73
CA SER A 202 25.24 -15.34 0.39
C SER A 202 26.54 -16.14 0.32
N LYS A 203 26.61 -17.26 1.02
CA LYS A 203 27.78 -18.16 1.03
C LYS A 203 27.67 -19.29 -0.01
N SER A 204 26.53 -19.41 -0.68
CA SER A 204 26.21 -20.49 -1.60
C SER A 204 25.37 -20.02 -2.80
N LEU A 205 25.37 -20.81 -3.86
CA LEU A 205 24.50 -20.58 -5.03
C LEU A 205 23.01 -20.68 -4.65
N ALA A 206 22.68 -21.57 -3.70
CA ALA A 206 21.32 -21.66 -3.15
C ALA A 206 20.91 -20.36 -2.42
N GLY A 207 21.84 -19.69 -1.73
CA GLY A 207 21.58 -18.39 -1.11
C GLY A 207 21.42 -17.26 -2.14
N VAL A 208 22.08 -17.34 -3.30
CA VAL A 208 21.86 -16.39 -4.41
C VAL A 208 20.49 -16.62 -5.05
N GLU A 209 20.14 -17.89 -5.30
CA GLU A 209 18.83 -18.33 -5.78
C GLU A 209 17.72 -17.82 -4.87
N ALA A 210 17.84 -18.03 -3.56
CA ALA A 210 16.87 -17.61 -2.56
C ALA A 210 16.59 -16.09 -2.57
N LYS A 211 17.64 -15.26 -2.70
CA LYS A 211 17.45 -13.81 -2.84
C LYS A 211 16.68 -13.46 -4.09
N LEU A 212 17.04 -14.08 -5.21
CA LEU A 212 16.45 -13.75 -6.49
C LEU A 212 15.00 -14.25 -6.60
N ASP A 213 14.72 -15.43 -6.06
CA ASP A 213 13.35 -15.96 -5.89
C ASP A 213 12.49 -14.99 -5.05
N ALA A 214 13.01 -14.51 -3.92
CA ALA A 214 12.29 -13.55 -3.09
C ALA A 214 11.98 -12.25 -3.84
N ILE A 215 12.95 -11.69 -4.57
CA ILE A 215 12.74 -10.45 -5.34
C ILE A 215 11.73 -10.66 -6.48
N VAL A 216 11.81 -11.78 -7.20
CA VAL A 216 10.87 -12.10 -8.29
C VAL A 216 9.45 -12.23 -7.76
N ARG A 217 9.26 -12.95 -6.65
CA ARG A 217 7.95 -13.15 -6.04
C ARG A 217 7.39 -11.85 -5.46
N GLU A 218 8.20 -11.06 -4.79
CA GLU A 218 7.78 -9.75 -4.25
C GLU A 218 7.41 -8.79 -5.39
N GLY A 219 8.26 -8.66 -6.39
CA GLY A 219 8.05 -7.76 -7.53
C GLY A 219 6.81 -8.11 -8.36
N SER A 220 6.51 -9.40 -8.49
CA SER A 220 5.36 -9.90 -9.24
C SER A 220 3.99 -9.56 -8.63
N LEU A 221 3.94 -9.14 -7.37
CA LEU A 221 2.69 -8.66 -6.76
C LEU A 221 2.31 -7.27 -7.22
N TRP A 222 3.30 -6.41 -7.42
CA TRP A 222 3.09 -4.98 -7.60
C TRP A 222 3.14 -4.54 -9.06
N HIS A 223 3.67 -5.37 -9.95
CA HIS A 223 3.93 -5.00 -11.34
C HIS A 223 3.41 -6.05 -12.31
N ASP A 224 3.11 -5.61 -13.53
CA ASP A 224 2.94 -6.55 -14.62
C ASP A 224 4.24 -7.33 -14.78
N SER A 225 4.13 -8.65 -14.61
CA SER A 225 5.23 -9.59 -14.79
C SER A 225 5.95 -9.44 -16.13
N SER A 226 5.32 -8.86 -17.16
CA SER A 226 5.91 -8.62 -18.48
C SER A 226 6.81 -7.37 -18.57
N GLU A 227 6.74 -6.46 -17.59
CA GLU A 227 7.49 -5.21 -17.58
C GLU A 227 8.98 -5.41 -17.23
N PHE A 228 9.84 -4.50 -17.70
CA PHE A 228 11.24 -4.44 -17.26
C PHE A 228 11.32 -4.08 -15.76
N PRO A 229 12.17 -4.74 -14.94
CA PRO A 229 13.16 -5.76 -15.29
C PRO A 229 12.69 -7.21 -15.03
N TRP A 230 11.39 -7.47 -14.82
CA TRP A 230 10.90 -8.74 -14.27
C TRP A 230 11.16 -9.95 -15.16
N LEU A 231 11.06 -9.78 -16.48
CA LEU A 231 11.45 -10.83 -17.43
C LEU A 231 12.93 -11.21 -17.28
N GLN A 232 13.82 -10.22 -17.17
CA GLN A 232 15.26 -10.42 -17.01
C GLN A 232 15.59 -11.09 -15.68
N MET A 233 14.91 -10.70 -14.59
CA MET A 233 15.11 -11.29 -13.27
C MET A 233 14.70 -12.76 -13.22
N ARG A 234 13.59 -13.14 -13.89
CA ARG A 234 13.17 -14.55 -13.99
C ARG A 234 14.12 -15.38 -14.84
N SER A 235 14.64 -14.82 -15.94
CA SER A 235 15.69 -15.48 -16.73
C SER A 235 16.92 -15.77 -15.88
N LEU A 236 17.39 -14.77 -15.13
CA LEU A 236 18.55 -14.93 -14.24
C LEU A 236 18.31 -15.99 -13.16
N LEU A 237 17.10 -16.07 -12.60
CA LEU A 237 16.73 -17.10 -11.64
C LEU A 237 16.81 -18.49 -12.25
N SER A 238 16.25 -18.66 -13.45
CA SER A 238 16.33 -19.91 -14.20
C SER A 238 17.79 -20.32 -14.46
N ASP A 239 18.65 -19.38 -14.84
CA ASP A 239 20.06 -19.67 -15.11
C ASP A 239 20.80 -20.12 -13.83
N VAL A 240 20.54 -19.47 -12.70
CA VAL A 240 21.09 -19.86 -11.39
C VAL A 240 20.64 -21.27 -11.00
N MET A 241 19.36 -21.59 -11.17
CA MET A 241 18.82 -22.93 -10.90
C MET A 241 19.47 -24.00 -11.79
N HIS A 242 19.66 -23.71 -13.09
CA HIS A 242 20.34 -24.63 -14.01
C HIS A 242 21.81 -24.86 -13.63
N LEU A 243 22.55 -23.80 -13.30
CA LEU A 243 23.93 -23.92 -12.83
C LEU A 243 24.01 -24.77 -11.56
N ARG A 244 23.11 -24.56 -10.61
CA ARG A 244 23.04 -25.36 -9.38
C ARG A 244 22.81 -26.84 -9.69
N ALA A 245 21.83 -27.16 -10.53
CA ALA A 245 21.54 -28.53 -10.93
C ALA A 245 22.76 -29.20 -11.58
N TYR A 246 23.49 -28.48 -12.43
CA TYR A 246 24.73 -28.98 -13.05
C TYR A 246 25.82 -29.30 -12.01
N TYR A 247 26.09 -28.39 -11.07
CA TYR A 247 27.16 -28.58 -10.08
C TYR A 247 26.85 -29.64 -9.01
N TYR A 248 25.59 -29.84 -8.64
CA TYR A 248 25.19 -30.82 -7.62
C TYR A 248 24.75 -32.17 -8.22
N GLY A 249 24.30 -32.20 -9.48
CA GLY A 249 23.93 -33.42 -10.20
C GLY A 249 25.10 -34.19 -10.81
N GLY A 250 26.27 -33.56 -10.97
CA GLY A 250 27.49 -34.21 -11.50
C GLY A 250 28.29 -35.02 -10.47
N SER A 251 27.79 -35.19 -9.25
CA SER A 251 28.48 -35.90 -8.15
C SER A 251 28.20 -37.41 -8.10
N GLU A 252 27.32 -37.91 -8.97
CA GLU A 252 27.03 -39.35 -9.14
C GLU A 252 27.59 -39.81 -10.49
N SER A 253 28.90 -40.06 -10.55
CA SER A 253 29.58 -40.66 -11.71
C SER A 253 30.82 -41.43 -11.26
#